data_AF-A0A0F9VT24-F1
#
_entry.id   AF-A0A0F9VT24-F1
#
_cell.length_a   1.000
_cell.length_b   1.000
_cell.length_c   1.000
_cell.angle_alpha   90.00
_cell.angle_beta   90.00
_cell.angle_gamma   90.00
#
_symmetry.space_group_name_H-M   'P 1'
#
loop_
_entity.id
_entity.type
_entity.pdbx_description
1 polymer ?
#
loop_
_entity_poly.entity_id
_entity_poly.type
_entity_poly.pdbx_seq_one_letter_code
_entity_poly.pdbx_strand_id
1 'polypeptide(L)'
;MPNALMALLDNMLHTPNHITHMTRKDKTRELHLWHGKIKGPRGPGGMGYPDDRIIPLCAAINDLKGICTLQSCAGHQRSDEQHWSAPANLWLWFGQHKFNMFVQHATRLVEDAAIDRIDLLYGRYNDRRVIASITFSGDDQNTVTLDCAAKIIYHFLEHLPEGW
;
A
#
# COMPACT_ATOMS: atom_id res chain seq x y z
N MET A 1 -17.90 -12.01 -1.30
CA MET A 1 -17.17 -10.92 -0.63
C MET A 1 -17.50 -10.74 0.88
N PRO A 2 -17.47 -11.76 1.77
CA PRO A 2 -17.46 -11.54 3.23
C PRO A 2 -16.06 -11.39 3.87
N ASN A 3 -14.97 -11.74 3.17
CA ASN A 3 -13.69 -12.03 3.81
C ASN A 3 -12.81 -10.80 4.11
N ALA A 4 -12.87 -9.74 3.29
CA ALA A 4 -11.97 -8.58 3.44
C ALA A 4 -12.36 -7.66 4.61
N LEU A 5 -13.67 -7.47 4.84
CA LEU A 5 -14.17 -6.72 6.00
C LEU A 5 -13.82 -7.42 7.33
N MET A 6 -13.99 -8.75 7.38
CA MET A 6 -13.66 -9.53 8.58
C MET A 6 -12.15 -9.49 8.89
N ALA A 7 -11.29 -9.58 7.86
CA ALA A 7 -9.84 -9.43 8.04
C ALA A 7 -9.43 -8.05 8.57
N LEU A 8 -10.08 -6.98 8.12
CA LEU A 8 -9.84 -5.63 8.64
C LEU A 8 -10.23 -5.51 10.11
N LEU A 9 -11.42 -6.02 10.49
CA LEU A 9 -11.92 -5.97 11.86
C LEU A 9 -11.04 -6.77 12.83
N ASP A 10 -10.64 -7.99 12.46
CA ASP A 10 -9.74 -8.82 13.27
C ASP A 10 -8.39 -8.12 13.49
N ASN A 11 -7.84 -7.48 12.44
CA ASN A 11 -6.58 -6.74 12.53
C ASN A 11 -6.66 -5.51 13.45
N MET A 12 -7.82 -4.87 13.55
CA MET A 12 -8.03 -3.75 14.47
C MET A 12 -8.11 -4.20 15.93
N LEU A 13 -8.75 -5.35 16.19
CA LEU A 13 -8.89 -5.91 17.55
C LEU A 13 -7.55 -6.38 18.13
N HIS A 14 -6.60 -6.77 17.28
CA HIS A 14 -5.28 -7.25 17.70
C HIS A 14 -4.16 -6.19 17.60
N THR A 15 -4.52 -4.90 17.52
CA THR A 15 -3.54 -3.82 17.45
C THR A 15 -2.64 -3.81 18.70
N PRO A 16 -1.31 -3.94 18.56
CA PRO A 16 -0.39 -3.86 19.70
C PRO A 16 -0.42 -2.48 20.37
N ASN A 17 -0.28 -2.42 21.70
CA ASN A 17 -0.27 -1.17 22.48
C ASN A 17 0.88 -0.19 22.13
N HIS A 18 1.83 -0.59 21.26
CA HIS A 18 3.02 0.19 20.92
C HIS A 18 3.32 0.14 19.41
N ILE A 19 2.44 0.74 18.60
CA ILE A 19 2.71 0.98 17.18
C ILE A 19 3.38 2.35 16.97
N THR A 20 4.21 2.44 15.94
CA THR A 20 4.89 3.67 15.52
C THR A 20 4.29 4.18 14.23
N HIS A 21 3.66 5.35 14.31
CA HIS A 21 3.21 6.09 13.15
C HIS A 21 4.36 6.89 12.54
N MET A 22 4.23 7.21 11.26
CA MET A 22 5.23 7.95 10.51
C MET A 22 5.30 9.40 11.00
N THR A 23 6.49 9.86 11.37
CA THR A 23 6.72 11.30 11.58
C THR A 23 7.06 12.00 10.26
N ARG A 24 7.05 13.34 10.24
CA ARG A 24 7.53 14.10 9.07
C ARG A 24 8.97 13.74 8.69
N LYS A 25 9.84 13.54 9.69
CA LYS A 25 11.24 13.16 9.49
C LYS A 25 11.35 11.78 8.85
N ASP A 26 10.51 10.83 9.27
CA ASP A 26 10.44 9.51 8.66
C ASP A 26 10.00 9.60 7.21
N LYS A 27 8.94 10.36 6.90
CA LYS A 27 8.52 10.56 5.51
C LYS A 27 9.65 11.11 4.65
N THR A 28 10.34 12.15 5.10
CA THR A 28 11.48 12.72 4.36
C THR A 28 12.56 11.67 4.09
N ARG A 29 12.88 10.83 5.08
CA ARG A 29 13.84 9.73 4.92
C ARG A 29 13.36 8.71 3.89
N GLU A 30 12.13 8.22 4.01
CA GLU A 30 11.58 7.21 3.10
C GLU A 30 11.46 7.74 1.66
N LEU A 31 11.05 9.00 1.47
CA LEU A 31 11.03 9.63 0.15
C LEU A 31 12.43 9.73 -0.45
N HIS A 32 13.45 10.05 0.35
CA HIS A 32 14.84 10.05 -0.14
C HIS A 32 15.27 8.66 -0.62
N LEU A 33 14.94 7.60 0.14
CA LEU A 33 15.21 6.22 -0.26
C LEU A 33 14.43 5.84 -1.54
N TRP A 34 13.16 6.21 -1.62
CA TRP A 34 12.29 5.93 -2.76
C TRP A 34 12.81 6.55 -4.06
N HIS A 35 13.26 7.81 -4.02
CA HIS A 35 13.87 8.47 -5.18
C HIS A 35 15.14 7.77 -5.69
N GLY A 36 15.89 7.10 -4.79
CA GLY A 36 17.00 6.23 -5.18
C GLY A 36 16.52 4.93 -5.85
N LYS A 37 15.46 4.32 -5.30
CA LYS A 37 14.91 3.04 -5.79
C LYS A 37 14.28 3.13 -7.18
N ILE A 38 13.54 4.20 -7.50
CA ILE A 38 12.89 4.33 -8.81
C ILE A 38 13.88 4.40 -10.00
N LYS A 39 15.17 4.65 -9.72
CA LYS A 39 16.26 4.64 -10.71
C LYS A 39 17.01 3.31 -10.78
N GLY A 40 16.66 2.33 -9.95
CA GLY A 40 17.34 1.04 -9.86
C GLY A 40 17.06 0.08 -11.02
N PRO A 41 17.79 -1.04 -11.13
CA PRO A 41 17.58 -2.03 -12.18
C PRO A 41 16.20 -2.71 -12.07
N ARG A 42 15.59 -2.98 -13.23
CA ARG A 42 14.35 -3.77 -13.35
C ARG A 42 14.76 -5.22 -13.61
N GLY A 43 14.13 -6.18 -12.93
CA GLY A 43 14.44 -7.59 -13.14
C GLY A 43 13.48 -8.55 -12.45
N PRO A 44 13.51 -9.84 -12.84
CA PRO A 44 12.68 -10.88 -12.24
C PRO A 44 12.91 -10.96 -10.72
N GLY A 45 11.83 -11.04 -9.94
CA GLY A 45 11.91 -11.10 -8.47
C GLY A 45 12.14 -9.75 -7.78
N GLY A 46 12.20 -8.65 -8.54
CA GLY A 46 11.94 -7.30 -8.03
C GLY A 46 12.94 -6.71 -7.04
N MET A 47 14.02 -7.40 -6.60
CA MET A 47 15.20 -6.91 -5.82
C MET A 47 15.02 -5.70 -4.86
N GLY A 48 13.81 -5.45 -4.34
CA GLY A 48 13.45 -4.25 -3.58
C GLY A 48 13.16 -2.97 -4.39
N TYR A 49 13.08 -3.03 -5.73
CA TYR A 49 12.76 -1.93 -6.64
C TYR A 49 11.29 -1.97 -7.10
N PRO A 50 10.59 -0.83 -7.18
CA PRO A 50 9.19 -0.78 -7.61
C PRO A 50 9.06 -1.02 -9.13
N ASP A 51 7.96 -1.64 -9.54
CA ASP A 51 7.59 -1.81 -10.95
C ASP A 51 7.32 -0.46 -11.63
N ASP A 52 7.76 -0.29 -12.87
CA ASP A 52 7.55 0.96 -13.60
C ASP A 52 6.06 1.35 -13.70
N ARG A 53 5.16 0.36 -13.72
CA ARG A 53 3.72 0.58 -13.78
C ARG A 53 3.11 1.11 -12.48
N ILE A 54 3.69 0.79 -11.32
CA ILE A 54 3.18 1.27 -10.02
C ILE A 54 3.81 2.61 -9.62
N ILE A 55 4.94 2.99 -10.22
CA ILE A 55 5.65 4.24 -9.91
C ILE A 55 4.74 5.47 -9.99
N PRO A 56 3.89 5.67 -11.03
CA PRO A 56 3.02 6.84 -11.10
C PRO A 56 2.05 6.95 -9.92
N LEU A 57 1.41 5.84 -9.52
CA LEU A 57 0.53 5.81 -8.36
C LEU A 57 1.30 6.11 -7.07
N CYS A 58 2.46 5.47 -6.89
CA CYS A 58 3.29 5.68 -5.70
C CYS A 58 3.78 7.13 -5.60
N ALA A 59 4.16 7.75 -6.72
CA ALA A 59 4.57 9.15 -6.78
C ALA A 59 3.41 10.08 -6.34
N ALA A 60 2.23 9.89 -6.92
CA ALA A 60 1.05 10.69 -6.58
C ALA A 60 0.67 10.55 -5.09
N ILE A 61 0.68 9.34 -4.54
CA ILE A 61 0.42 9.11 -3.11
C ILE A 61 1.50 9.73 -2.23
N ASN A 62 2.77 9.68 -2.64
CA ASN A 62 3.89 10.26 -1.90
C ASN A 62 3.83 11.78 -1.81
N ASP A 63 3.10 12.45 -2.70
CA ASP A 63 2.84 13.88 -2.60
C ASP A 63 1.78 14.22 -1.53
N LEU A 64 0.93 13.26 -1.14
CA LEU A 64 -0.10 13.46 -0.11
C LEU A 64 0.51 13.59 1.30
N LYS A 65 0.12 14.63 2.05
CA LYS A 65 0.56 14.82 3.45
C LYS A 65 0.17 13.63 4.34
N GLY A 66 1.07 13.21 5.22
CA GLY A 66 0.80 12.17 6.21
C GLY A 66 0.72 10.74 5.66
N ILE A 67 1.04 10.51 4.38
CA ILE A 67 1.06 9.19 3.75
C ILE A 67 2.40 9.00 3.03
N CYS A 68 2.98 7.80 3.11
CA CYS A 68 4.16 7.41 2.33
C CYS A 68 3.99 5.99 1.82
N THR A 69 4.33 5.76 0.57
CA THR A 69 4.41 4.41 0.01
C THR A 69 5.71 3.73 0.45
N LEU A 70 5.64 2.45 0.75
CA LEU A 70 6.78 1.59 1.00
C LEU A 70 7.01 0.65 -0.20
N GLN A 71 7.37 -0.61 0.03
CA GLN A 71 7.54 -1.61 -1.01
C GLN A 71 6.16 -1.99 -1.58
N SER A 72 5.92 -1.59 -2.83
CA SER A 72 4.65 -1.78 -3.55
C SER A 72 4.93 -2.30 -4.95
N CYS A 73 4.01 -3.09 -5.53
CA CYS A 73 4.14 -3.68 -6.86
C CYS A 73 2.83 -3.62 -7.65
N ALA A 74 2.93 -3.72 -8.97
CA ALA A 74 1.77 -3.74 -9.88
C ALA A 74 1.18 -5.16 -10.06
N GLY A 75 1.70 -6.13 -9.30
CA GLY A 75 1.39 -7.54 -9.49
C GLY A 75 2.24 -8.18 -10.59
N HIS A 76 2.46 -9.49 -10.46
CA HIS A 76 3.26 -10.29 -11.38
C HIS A 76 2.54 -11.61 -11.69
N GLN A 77 2.31 -11.92 -12.97
CA GLN A 77 1.95 -13.28 -13.38
C GLN A 77 3.15 -14.22 -13.41
N ARG A 78 2.78 -15.49 -13.43
CA ARG A 78 3.60 -16.68 -13.62
C ARG A 78 4.47 -16.54 -14.88
N SER A 79 5.77 -16.81 -14.76
CA SER A 79 6.51 -17.46 -15.85
C SER A 79 6.58 -18.95 -15.51
N ASP A 80 5.72 -19.70 -16.19
CA ASP A 80 5.74 -21.10 -16.64
C ASP A 80 6.31 -22.22 -15.75
N GLU A 81 7.28 -22.02 -14.85
CA GLU A 81 7.95 -23.15 -14.18
C GLU A 81 8.25 -23.02 -12.66
N GLN A 82 8.10 -21.87 -11.98
CA GLN A 82 8.28 -21.82 -10.49
C GLN A 82 7.36 -20.82 -9.76
N HIS A 83 6.21 -21.33 -9.29
CA HIS A 83 5.46 -21.06 -8.05
C HIS A 83 5.11 -19.67 -7.47
N TRP A 84 5.37 -18.51 -8.09
CA TRP A 84 4.96 -17.23 -7.46
C TRP A 84 4.12 -16.33 -8.36
N SER A 85 2.81 -16.29 -8.10
CA SER A 85 1.94 -15.19 -8.52
C SER A 85 1.77 -14.24 -7.34
N ALA A 86 2.16 -12.98 -7.49
CA ALA A 86 1.94 -11.94 -6.49
C ALA A 86 0.85 -11.00 -7.00
N PRO A 87 -0.27 -10.81 -6.28
CA PRO A 87 -1.26 -9.80 -6.64
C PRO A 87 -0.65 -8.41 -6.53
N ALA A 88 -1.27 -7.41 -7.18
CA ALA A 88 -0.85 -6.04 -7.01
C ALA A 88 -1.08 -5.60 -5.57
N ASN A 89 -0.11 -4.86 -5.04
CA ASN A 89 -0.11 -4.53 -3.63
C ASN A 89 0.57 -3.19 -3.35
N LEU A 90 -0.04 -2.44 -2.44
CA LEU A 90 0.43 -1.15 -1.99
C LEU A 90 0.64 -1.17 -0.48
N TRP A 91 1.88 -0.96 -0.05
CA TRP A 91 2.20 -0.76 1.36
C TRP A 91 2.26 0.71 1.69
N LEU A 92 1.45 1.13 2.66
CA LEU A 92 1.30 2.50 3.09
C LEU A 92 1.68 2.66 4.56
N TRP A 93 2.53 3.64 4.83
CA TRP A 93 2.82 4.09 6.19
C TRP A 93 2.26 5.48 6.41
N PHE A 94 1.48 5.62 7.48
CA PHE A 94 0.70 6.81 7.77
C PHE A 94 1.24 7.57 8.98
N GLY A 95 1.12 8.89 8.95
CA GLY A 95 1.08 9.70 10.17
C GLY A 95 -0.14 9.34 11.01
N GLN A 96 -0.10 9.64 12.31
CA GLN A 96 -1.10 9.15 13.25
C GLN A 96 -2.51 9.62 12.88
N HIS A 97 -2.67 10.89 12.52
CA HIS A 97 -3.99 11.42 12.15
C HIS A 97 -4.55 10.72 10.90
N LYS A 98 -3.77 10.68 9.82
CA LYS A 98 -4.17 10.03 8.56
C LYS A 98 -4.44 8.54 8.75
N PHE A 99 -3.70 7.86 9.63
CA PHE A 99 -3.95 6.46 9.97
C PHE A 99 -5.35 6.27 10.58
N ASN A 100 -5.70 7.10 11.58
CA ASN A 100 -7.01 7.02 12.21
C ASN A 100 -8.14 7.25 11.20
N MET A 101 -7.98 8.23 10.31
CA MET A 101 -8.94 8.50 9.24
C MET A 101 -9.03 7.35 8.25
N PHE A 102 -7.89 6.77 7.86
CA PHE A 102 -7.87 5.59 7.01
C PHE A 102 -8.66 4.45 7.66
N VAL A 103 -8.38 4.11 8.91
CA VAL A 103 -9.05 3.01 9.63
C VAL A 103 -10.57 3.25 9.73
N GLN A 104 -11.00 4.47 10.03
CA GLN A 104 -12.42 4.82 10.12
C GLN A 104 -13.18 4.70 8.78
N HIS A 105 -12.48 4.83 7.65
CA HIS A 105 -13.09 4.88 6.33
C HIS A 105 -12.72 3.70 5.41
N ALA A 106 -11.78 2.84 5.82
CA ALA A 106 -11.24 1.75 5.00
C ALA A 106 -12.33 0.76 4.54
N THR A 107 -13.40 0.59 5.32
CA THR A 107 -14.55 -0.24 4.92
C THR A 107 -15.17 0.20 3.60
N ARG A 108 -15.23 1.51 3.32
CA ARG A 108 -15.74 2.05 2.05
C ARG A 108 -14.85 1.70 0.87
N LEU A 109 -13.54 1.60 1.10
CA LEU A 109 -12.60 1.21 0.05
C LEU A 109 -12.71 -0.28 -0.27
N VAL A 110 -12.96 -1.13 0.74
CA VAL A 110 -13.12 -2.58 0.57
C VAL A 110 -14.42 -2.97 -0.17
N GLU A 111 -15.42 -2.07 -0.21
CA GLU A 111 -16.66 -2.30 -0.96
C GLU A 111 -16.47 -2.21 -2.48
N ASP A 112 -15.34 -1.64 -2.95
CA ASP A 112 -15.05 -1.54 -4.38
C ASP A 112 -14.52 -2.88 -4.92
N ALA A 113 -15.08 -3.32 -6.06
CA ALA A 113 -14.72 -4.59 -6.69
C ALA A 113 -13.26 -4.66 -7.17
N ALA A 114 -12.57 -3.53 -7.31
CA ALA A 114 -11.16 -3.49 -7.65
C ALA A 114 -10.24 -3.79 -6.46
N ILE A 115 -10.76 -3.78 -5.22
CA ILE A 115 -10.00 -3.97 -3.99
C ILE A 115 -10.25 -5.38 -3.45
N ASP A 116 -9.19 -6.18 -3.41
CA ASP A 116 -9.29 -7.57 -2.95
C ASP A 116 -9.25 -7.66 -1.43
N ARG A 117 -8.35 -6.90 -0.80
CA ARG A 117 -8.11 -6.96 0.64
C ARG A 117 -7.39 -5.72 1.17
N ILE A 118 -7.69 -5.38 2.42
CA ILE A 118 -6.90 -4.44 3.22
C ILE A 118 -6.47 -5.14 4.50
N ASP A 119 -5.15 -5.20 4.72
CA ASP A 119 -4.54 -5.75 5.94
C ASP A 119 -3.79 -4.65 6.70
N LEU A 120 -3.72 -4.78 8.03
CA LEU A 120 -2.76 -4.01 8.83
C LEU A 120 -1.60 -4.93 9.22
N LEU A 121 -0.43 -4.65 8.65
CA LEU A 121 0.79 -5.39 8.92
C LEU A 121 1.54 -4.70 10.06
N TYR A 122 1.68 -5.43 11.16
CA TYR A 122 2.49 -5.00 12.29
C TYR A 122 3.90 -5.56 12.12
N GLY A 123 4.90 -4.69 12.17
CA GLY A 123 6.28 -5.11 12.12
C GLY A 123 6.63 -6.09 13.25
N ARG A 124 7.59 -6.98 13.00
CA ARG A 124 8.08 -7.96 13.98
C ARG A 124 9.32 -7.41 14.70
N TYR A 125 9.52 -7.84 15.94
CA TYR A 125 10.68 -7.52 16.77
C TYR A 125 10.86 -6.01 17.03
N ASN A 126 11.85 -5.39 16.38
CA ASN A 126 12.23 -3.99 16.59
C ASN A 126 11.51 -3.03 15.63
N ASP A 127 10.89 -3.55 14.57
CA ASP A 127 10.07 -2.74 13.67
C ASP A 127 8.67 -2.61 14.27
N ARG A 128 8.37 -1.45 14.84
CA ARG A 128 7.07 -1.17 15.46
C ARG A 128 6.10 -0.48 14.51
N ARG A 129 6.41 -0.37 13.23
CA ARG A 129 5.55 0.31 12.25
C ARG A 129 4.24 -0.48 12.07
N VAL A 130 3.16 0.28 11.88
CA VAL A 130 1.92 -0.25 11.31
C VAL A 130 1.88 0.14 9.84
N ILE A 131 1.73 -0.85 8.97
CA ILE A 131 1.67 -0.67 7.52
C ILE A 131 0.29 -1.10 7.06
N ALA A 132 -0.46 -0.25 6.36
CA ALA A 132 -1.64 -0.75 5.66
C ALA A 132 -1.19 -1.37 4.34
N SER A 133 -1.60 -2.60 4.11
CA SER A 133 -1.37 -3.33 2.88
C SER A 133 -2.69 -3.40 2.11
N ILE A 134 -2.76 -2.72 0.98
CA ILE A 134 -3.92 -2.75 0.08
C ILE A 134 -3.56 -3.69 -1.06
N THR A 135 -4.25 -4.83 -1.14
CA THR A 135 -4.19 -5.75 -2.26
C THR A 135 -5.34 -5.43 -3.20
N PHE A 136 -5.05 -5.30 -4.49
CA PHE A 136 -6.02 -4.88 -5.49
C PHE A 136 -5.76 -5.60 -6.81
N SER A 137 -6.77 -5.54 -7.68
CA SER A 137 -6.69 -6.09 -9.01
C SER A 137 -5.63 -5.35 -9.84
N GLY A 138 -4.49 -5.99 -10.06
CA GLY A 138 -3.54 -5.63 -11.10
C GLY A 138 -3.35 -6.83 -12.00
N ASP A 139 -3.73 -6.68 -13.27
CA ASP A 139 -3.46 -7.66 -14.30
C ASP A 139 -2.33 -7.13 -15.18
N ASP A 140 -1.31 -7.93 -15.40
CA ASP A 140 -0.19 -7.52 -16.22
C ASP A 140 -0.51 -7.48 -17.71
N GLN A 141 -1.62 -8.09 -18.13
CA GLN A 141 -2.13 -8.05 -19.50
C GLN A 141 -3.17 -6.93 -19.72
N ASN A 142 -3.70 -6.33 -18.64
CA ASN A 142 -4.74 -5.32 -18.74
C ASN A 142 -4.43 -4.08 -17.88
N THR A 143 -3.72 -3.13 -18.50
CA THR A 143 -3.37 -1.83 -17.90
C THR A 143 -4.61 -1.05 -17.43
N VAL A 144 -5.77 -1.26 -18.04
CA VAL A 144 -7.02 -0.58 -17.66
C VAL A 144 -7.44 -0.96 -16.23
N THR A 145 -7.30 -2.23 -15.85
CA THR A 145 -7.70 -2.69 -14.51
C THR A 145 -6.81 -2.09 -13.42
N LEU A 146 -5.48 -2.06 -13.65
CA LEU A 146 -4.53 -1.42 -12.76
C LEU A 146 -4.82 0.09 -12.61
N ASP A 147 -5.04 0.78 -13.72
CA ASP A 147 -5.32 2.23 -13.72
C ASP A 147 -6.63 2.57 -13.00
N CYS A 148 -7.67 1.74 -13.16
CA CYS A 148 -8.93 1.91 -12.45
C CYS A 148 -8.74 1.75 -10.94
N ALA A 149 -8.10 0.66 -10.49
CA ALA A 149 -7.80 0.44 -9.08
C ALA A 149 -6.94 1.58 -8.50
N ALA A 150 -5.90 2.01 -9.24
CA ALA A 150 -5.03 3.11 -8.85
C ALA A 150 -5.79 4.43 -8.64
N LYS A 151 -6.73 4.77 -9.53
CA LYS A 151 -7.59 5.96 -9.40
C LYS A 151 -8.48 5.89 -8.17
N ILE A 152 -9.11 4.73 -7.93
CA ILE A 152 -9.98 4.52 -6.76
C ILE A 152 -9.18 4.69 -5.46
N ILE A 153 -8.02 4.03 -5.36
CA ILE A 153 -7.15 4.10 -4.20
C ILE A 153 -6.66 5.54 -3.97
N TYR A 154 -6.12 6.19 -5.01
CA TYR A 154 -5.62 7.55 -4.90
C TYR A 154 -6.73 8.52 -4.46
N HIS A 155 -7.88 8.48 -5.14
CA HIS A 155 -9.02 9.34 -4.82
C HIS A 155 -9.47 9.14 -3.37
N PHE A 156 -9.57 7.90 -2.89
CA PHE A 156 -9.89 7.61 -1.50
C PHE A 156 -8.89 8.25 -0.52
N LEU A 157 -7.58 8.07 -0.76
CA LEU A 157 -6.52 8.56 0.12
C LEU A 157 -6.41 10.09 0.13
N GLU A 158 -6.59 10.72 -1.03
CA GLU A 158 -6.59 12.18 -1.21
C GLU A 158 -7.72 12.82 -0.41
N HIS A 159 -8.91 12.19 -0.39
CA HIS A 159 -10.10 12.71 0.29
C HIS A 159 -10.19 12.32 1.77
N LEU A 160 -9.21 11.60 2.32
CA LEU A 160 -9.09 11.47 3.77
C LEU A 160 -8.86 12.86 4.39
N PRO A 161 -9.51 13.22 5.51
CA PRO A 161 -9.27 14.49 6.18
C PRO A 161 -7.77 14.79 6.38
N GLU A 162 -7.37 16.06 6.17
CA GLU A 162 -5.97 16.48 6.31
C GLU A 162 -5.54 16.53 7.79
N GLY A 163 -4.33 16.05 8.06
CA GLY A 163 -3.65 16.18 9.34
C GLY A 163 -2.36 15.38 9.35
N TRP A 164 -1.50 15.64 10.33
CA TRP A 164 -0.26 14.89 10.56
C TRP A 164 -0.35 14.15 11.88
#